data_AF-A0A9E0MZZ5-F1
#
_entry.id   AF-A0A9E0MZZ5-F1
#
_cell.length_a   1.000
_cell.length_b   1.000
_cell.length_c   1.000
_cell.angle_alpha   90.00
_cell.angle_beta   90.00
_cell.angle_gamma   90.00
#
_symmetry.space_group_name_H-M   'P 1'
#
loop_
_entity.id
_entity.type
_entity.pdbx_description
1 polymer ?
#
loop_
_entity_poly.entity_id
_entity_poly.type
_entity_poly.pdbx_seq_one_letter_code
_entity_poly.pdbx_strand_id
1 'polypeptide(L)' 'MDILNAPVLGRGFRPFFLLGAVYSAVSILIWAAAYSGYIVVPVVFSDPVSWHAHEMIYGFALAIVAGF' A
#
# COMPACT_ATOMS: atom_id res chain seq x y z
N MET A 1 5.18 16.60 25.72
CA MET A 1 5.42 15.51 24.73
C MET A 1 5.00 16.06 23.38
N ASP A 2 5.97 16.33 22.52
CA ASP A 2 5.83 17.19 21.35
C ASP A 2 5.41 16.42 20.10
N ILE A 3 4.34 15.63 20.20
CA ILE A 3 3.85 14.80 19.09
C ILE A 3 3.39 15.65 17.90
N LEU A 4 2.99 16.89 18.17
CA LEU A 4 2.62 17.89 17.18
C LEU A 4 3.84 18.53 16.47
N ASN A 5 5.05 18.40 17.02
CA ASN A 5 6.30 18.83 16.38
C ASN A 5 7.02 17.70 15.63
N ALA A 6 6.51 16.46 15.69
CA ALA A 6 7.10 15.35 14.95
C ALA A 6 6.90 15.53 13.44
N PRO A 7 7.92 15.36 12.58
CA PRO A 7 7.81 15.57 11.12
C PRO A 7 6.75 14.72 10.42
N VAL A 8 6.37 13.59 11.04
CA VAL A 8 5.39 12.63 10.55
C VAL A 8 3.99 12.91 11.11
N LEU A 9 3.86 13.24 12.40
CA LEU A 9 2.57 13.39 13.08
C LEU A 9 2.12 14.86 13.21
N GLY A 10 3.02 15.82 12.96
CA GLY A 10 2.78 17.25 13.09
C GLY A 10 2.04 17.89 11.92
N ARG A 11 1.86 17.17 10.81
CA ARG A 11 0.93 17.56 9.73
C ARG A 11 0.01 16.38 9.47
N GLY A 12 -1.29 16.56 9.66
CA GLY A 12 -2.26 15.47 9.82
C GLY A 12 -2.27 14.40 8.72
N PHE A 13 -1.86 14.75 7.50
CA PHE A 13 -1.88 13.84 6.37
C PHE A 13 -0.55 13.14 6.06
N ARG A 14 0.59 13.64 6.53
CA ARG A 14 1.92 13.07 6.23
C ARG A 14 2.08 11.58 6.58
N PRO A 15 1.41 11.02 7.60
CA PRO A 15 1.46 9.59 7.85
C PRO A 15 1.01 8.76 6.64
N PHE A 16 0.06 9.24 5.83
CA PHE A 16 -0.43 8.51 4.66
C PHE A 16 0.65 8.28 3.61
N PHE A 17 1.63 9.18 3.48
CA PHE A 17 2.75 8.99 2.56
C PHE A 17 3.62 7.79 2.99
N LEU A 18 3.97 7.73 4.28
CA LEU A 18 4.77 6.62 4.81
C LEU A 18 3.98 5.31 4.82
N LEU A 19 2.70 5.36 5.19
CA LEU A 19 1.82 4.19 5.14
C LEU A 19 1.64 3.68 3.70
N GLY A 20 1.52 4.58 2.72
CA GLY A 20 1.47 4.23 1.30
C GLY A 20 2.76 3.54 0.84
N ALA A 21 3.93 4.04 1.25
CA ALA A 21 5.21 3.41 0.93
C ALA A 21 5.37 2.01 1.57
N VAL A 22 4.95 1.84 2.81
CA VAL A 22 4.95 0.51 3.47
C VAL A 22 3.95 -0.42 2.79
N TYR A 23 2.76 0.08 2.48
CA TYR A 23 1.73 -0.68 1.78
C TYR A 23 2.20 -1.19 0.41
N SER A 24 2.87 -0.35 -0.39
CA SER A 24 3.37 -0.77 -1.71
C SER A 24 4.45 -1.85 -1.60
N ALA A 25 5.37 -1.73 -0.64
CA ALA A 25 6.38 -2.76 -0.41
C ALA A 25 5.74 -4.11 -0.05
N VAL A 26 4.75 -4.10 0.86
CA VAL A 26 4.04 -5.33 1.26
C VAL A 26 3.19 -5.90 0.12
N SER A 27 2.44 -5.07 -0.59
CA SER A 27 1.58 -5.51 -1.70
C SER A 27 2.40 -6.12 -2.84
N ILE A 28 3.56 -5.56 -3.21
CA ILE A 28 4.44 -6.16 -4.22
C ILE A 28 4.93 -7.55 -3.78
N LEU A 29 5.28 -7.74 -2.51
CA LEU A 29 5.73 -9.04 -2.00
C LEU A 29 4.61 -10.08 -2.01
N ILE A 30 3.41 -9.69 -1.55
CA ILE A 30 2.23 -10.57 -1.54
C ILE A 30 1.85 -10.96 -2.97
N TRP A 31 1.79 -9.97 -3.86
CA TRP A 31 1.48 -10.22 -5.26
C TRP A 31 2.53 -11.11 -5.93
N ALA A 32 3.82 -10.85 -5.72
CA ALA A 32 4.89 -11.66 -6.28
C ALA A 32 4.80 -13.13 -5.80
N ALA A 33 4.51 -13.35 -4.52
CA ALA A 33 4.29 -14.68 -3.97
C ALA A 33 3.06 -15.38 -4.59
N ALA A 34 1.96 -14.64 -4.81
CA ALA A 34 0.77 -15.18 -5.47
C ALA A 34 1.03 -15.50 -6.95
N TYR A 35 1.66 -14.58 -7.67
CA TYR A 35 1.97 -14.70 -9.10
C TYR A 35 2.92 -15.86 -9.39
N SER A 36 3.87 -16.13 -8.49
CA SER A 36 4.80 -17.26 -8.59
C SER A 36 4.24 -18.58 -8.03
N GLY A 37 3.01 -18.57 -7.50
CA GLY A 37 2.35 -19.76 -6.99
C GLY A 37 2.80 -20.22 -5.60
N TYR A 38 3.56 -19.41 -4.85
CA TYR A 38 3.95 -19.73 -3.46
C TYR A 38 2.77 -19.65 -2.49
N ILE A 39 1.73 -18.86 -2.82
CA ILE A 39 0.51 -18.75 -2.02
C ILE A 39 -0.72 -18.96 -2.89
N VAL A 40 -1.73 -19.62 -2.33
CA VAL A 40 -3.04 -19.80 -2.97
C VAL A 40 -3.92 -18.61 -2.60
N VAL A 41 -4.46 -17.93 -3.60
CA VAL A 41 -5.37 -16.80 -3.41
C VAL A 41 -6.82 -17.23 -3.66
N PRO A 42 -7.81 -16.59 -3.00
CA PRO A 42 -9.22 -16.78 -3.31
C PRO A 42 -9.54 -16.58 -4.79
N VAL A 43 -10.57 -17.26 -5.30
CA VAL A 43 -10.94 -17.24 -6.73
C VAL A 43 -11.26 -15.83 -7.26
N VAL A 44 -11.72 -14.92 -6.40
CA VAL A 44 -11.98 -13.52 -6.78
C VAL A 44 -10.70 -12.78 -7.20
N PHE A 45 -9.53 -13.26 -6.79
CA PHE A 45 -8.22 -12.72 -7.12
C PHE A 45 -7.48 -13.60 -8.15
N SER A 46 -8.19 -14.43 -8.92
CA SER A 46 -7.59 -15.38 -9.88
C SER A 46 -6.94 -14.72 -11.09
N ASP A 47 -7.23 -13.44 -11.36
CA ASP A 47 -6.43 -12.58 -12.25
C ASP A 47 -5.48 -11.73 -11.41
N PRO A 48 -4.21 -12.17 -11.22
CA PRO A 48 -3.29 -11.49 -10.33
C PRO A 48 -2.88 -10.12 -10.87
N VAL A 49 -2.85 -9.94 -12.20
CA VAL A 49 -2.39 -8.69 -12.82
C VAL A 49 -3.43 -7.60 -12.58
N SER A 50 -4.69 -7.89 -12.86
CA SER A 50 -5.78 -6.94 -12.60
C SER A 50 -5.90 -6.61 -11.11
N TRP A 51 -5.84 -7.62 -10.24
CA TRP A 51 -5.88 -7.41 -8.79
C TRP A 51 -4.76 -6.47 -8.31
N HIS A 52 -3.51 -6.72 -8.71
CA HIS A 52 -2.38 -5.89 -8.33
C HIS A 52 -2.50 -4.45 -8.83
N ALA A 53 -2.98 -4.26 -10.06
CA ALA A 53 -3.21 -2.93 -10.60
C ALA A 53 -4.23 -2.15 -9.74
N HIS A 54 -5.29 -2.80 -9.28
CA HIS A 54 -6.27 -2.17 -8.39
C HIS A 54 -5.66 -1.77 -7.05
N GLU A 55 -4.82 -2.62 -6.45
CA GLU A 55 -4.10 -2.30 -5.20
C GLU A 55 -3.18 -1.08 -5.36
N MET A 56 -2.47 -0.99 -6.50
CA MET A 56 -1.55 0.13 -6.74
C MET A 56 -2.28 1.45 -7.00
N ILE A 57 -3.40 1.41 -7.73
CA ILE A 57 -4.17 2.62 -8.07
C ILE A 57 -4.99 3.11 -6.88
N TYR A 58 -5.76 2.23 -6.24
CA TYR A 58 -6.70 2.62 -5.19
C TYR A 58 -6.12 2.58 -3.77
N GLY A 59 -5.09 1.76 -3.53
CA GLY A 59 -4.37 1.72 -2.25
C GLY A 59 -3.18 2.68 -2.23
N PHE A 60 -2.14 2.35 -3.00
CA PHE A 60 -0.87 3.09 -2.97
C PHE A 60 -1.00 4.54 -3.46
N ALA A 61 -1.48 4.75 -4.70
CA ALA A 61 -1.47 6.08 -5.29
C ALA A 61 -2.35 7.06 -4.51
N LEU A 62 -3.54 6.65 -4.08
CA LEU A 62 -4.41 7.48 -3.25
C LEU A 62 -3.79 7.80 -1.88
N ALA A 63 -3.09 6.86 -1.23
CA ALA A 63 -2.40 7.11 0.03
C ALA A 63 -1.24 8.10 -0.12
N ILE A 64 -0.46 8.01 -1.20
CA ILE A 64 0.61 8.97 -1.49
C ILE A 64 0.05 10.36 -1.74
N VAL A 65 -0.98 10.48 -2.59
CA VAL A 65 -1.64 11.76 -2.90
C VAL A 65 -2.24 12.38 -1.63
N ALA A 66 -2.89 11.57 -0.78
CA ALA A 66 -3.42 12.06 0.48
C ALA A 66 -2.32 12.60 1.40
N GLY A 67 -1.12 12.01 1.39
CA GLY A 67 -0.04 12.35 2.32
C GLY A 67 0.94 13.43 1.88
N PHE A 68 0.76 14.01 0.70
CA PHE A 68 1.64 15.03 0.11
C PHE A 68 1.04 16.43 0.26
#